data_AF-A0A3L7NHG4-F1
#
_entry.id   AF-A0A3L7NHG4-F1
#
_cell.length_a   1.000
_cell.length_b   1.000
_cell.length_c   1.000
_cell.angle_alpha   90.00
_cell.angle_beta   90.00
_cell.angle_gamma   90.00
#
_symmetry.space_group_name_H-M   'P 1'
#
loop_
_entity.id
_entity.type
_entity.pdbx_description
1 polymer ?
#
loop_
_entity_poly.entity_id
_entity_poly.type
_entity_poly.pdbx_seq_one_letter_code
_entity_poly.pdbx_strand_id
1 'polypeptide(L)'
;TAAGSGISAVVVCGLETHVCISQTVLDLLATGIAVFVAVDAVASRHRIDHDVALRRLENAGAILTTTEAILFEWCRSADHPAFREVRQCVLDRRGEAQSPSA
;
A
#
# COMPACT_ATOMS: atom_id res chain seq x y z
N THR A 1 5.39 -0.02 25.08
CA THR A 1 4.17 -0.06 24.25
C THR A 1 4.05 1.30 23.58
N ALA A 2 3.99 1.38 22.25
CA ALA A 2 3.86 2.67 21.56
C ALA A 2 2.45 3.24 21.79
N ALA A 3 2.26 3.82 22.97
CA ALA A 3 1.10 4.61 23.33
C ALA A 3 1.30 6.01 22.73
N GLY A 4 0.34 6.50 21.90
CA GLY A 4 0.26 7.94 21.63
C GLY A 4 -0.48 8.42 20.38
N SER A 5 -0.57 7.66 19.27
CA SER A 5 -1.00 8.29 18.00
C SER A 5 -2.49 8.17 17.66
N GLY A 6 -3.24 7.26 18.29
CA GLY A 6 -4.61 6.93 17.85
C GLY A 6 -4.68 6.29 16.46
N ILE A 7 -3.53 6.03 15.83
CA ILE A 7 -3.41 5.42 14.50
C ILE A 7 -3.41 3.91 14.68
N SER A 8 -4.42 3.23 14.15
CA SER A 8 -4.54 1.76 14.19
C SER A 8 -4.03 1.07 12.93
N ALA A 9 -3.90 1.80 11.82
CA ALA A 9 -3.48 1.27 10.54
C ALA A 9 -2.63 2.27 9.75
N VAL A 10 -1.64 1.75 8.99
CA VAL A 10 -0.77 2.54 8.11
C VAL A 10 -0.72 1.90 6.72
N VAL A 11 -0.90 2.72 5.69
CA VAL A 11 -0.66 2.35 4.29
C VAL A 11 0.76 2.77 3.91
N VAL A 12 1.53 1.87 3.32
CA VAL A 12 2.91 2.11 2.88
C VAL A 12 3.01 1.99 1.36
N CYS A 13 3.66 2.98 0.76
CA CYS A 13 4.03 3.07 -0.66
C CYS A 13 5.42 3.71 -0.82
N GLY A 14 6.05 3.57 -1.98
CA GLY A 14 7.35 4.20 -2.31
C GLY A 14 8.45 3.23 -2.73
N LEU A 15 9.70 3.69 -2.62
CA LEU A 15 10.90 3.02 -3.12
C LEU A 15 12.01 3.04 -2.05
N GLU A 16 12.84 2.03 -1.88
CA GLU A 16 12.80 0.71 -2.54
C GLU A 16 12.12 -0.35 -1.67
N THR A 17 11.36 -1.26 -2.30
CA THR A 17 10.61 -2.34 -1.64
C THR A 17 11.47 -3.14 -0.67
N HIS A 18 12.67 -3.53 -1.08
CA HIS A 18 13.59 -4.37 -0.28
C HIS A 18 14.44 -3.60 0.73
N VAL A 19 14.49 -2.26 0.66
CA VAL A 19 15.33 -1.42 1.54
C VAL A 19 14.45 -0.62 2.50
N CYS A 20 14.09 0.61 2.14
CA CYS A 20 13.40 1.54 3.02
C CYS A 20 11.98 1.08 3.34
N ILE A 21 11.27 0.53 2.35
CA ILE A 21 9.90 0.02 2.54
C ILE A 21 9.94 -1.17 3.49
N SER A 22 10.83 -2.15 3.25
CA SER A 22 10.92 -3.32 4.11
C SER A 22 11.24 -2.97 5.56
N GLN A 23 12.23 -2.10 5.78
CA GLN A 23 12.60 -1.68 7.15
C GLN A 23 11.46 -0.93 7.84
N THR A 24 10.83 0.02 7.15
CA THR A 24 9.70 0.80 7.70
C THR A 24 8.52 -0.10 8.06
N VAL A 25 8.14 -1.04 7.19
CA VAL A 25 7.03 -1.97 7.44
C VAL A 25 7.32 -2.86 8.64
N LEU A 26 8.53 -3.42 8.74
CA LEU A 26 8.92 -4.27 9.86
C LEU A 26 8.91 -3.51 11.19
N ASP A 27 9.42 -2.28 11.21
CA ASP A 27 9.41 -1.44 12.41
C ASP A 27 7.97 -1.08 12.83
N LEU A 28 7.10 -0.74 11.88
CA LEU A 28 5.68 -0.46 12.15
C LEU A 28 4.95 -1.69 12.69
N LEU A 29 5.17 -2.88 12.10
CA LEU A 29 4.60 -4.13 12.58
C LEU A 29 5.05 -4.45 14.02
N ALA A 30 6.32 -4.17 14.36
CA ALA A 30 6.84 -4.37 15.71
C ALA A 30 6.14 -3.46 16.76
N THR A 31 5.48 -2.38 16.34
CA THR A 31 4.67 -1.54 17.23
C THR A 31 3.24 -2.07 17.46
N GLY A 32 2.81 -3.10 16.70
CA GLY A 32 1.46 -3.66 16.74
C GLY A 32 0.42 -2.92 15.89
N ILE A 33 0.85 -1.98 15.04
CA ILE A 33 -0.01 -1.29 14.08
C ILE A 33 -0.27 -2.21 12.87
N ALA A 34 -1.49 -2.21 12.34
CA ALA A 34 -1.80 -2.92 11.11
C ALA A 34 -1.13 -2.22 9.90
N VAL A 35 -0.34 -2.94 9.12
CA VAL A 35 0.39 -2.35 7.98
C VAL A 35 -0.12 -2.93 6.67
N PHE A 36 -0.51 -2.04 5.76
CA PHE A 36 -0.97 -2.36 4.41
C PHE A 36 0.07 -1.89 3.41
N VAL A 37 0.52 -2.76 2.52
CA VAL A 37 1.49 -2.41 1.47
C VAL A 37 0.76 -2.37 0.13
N ALA A 38 0.71 -1.20 -0.50
CA ALA A 38 0.15 -1.04 -1.84
C ALA A 38 1.17 -1.53 -2.88
N VAL A 39 1.04 -2.79 -3.32
CA VAL A 39 2.05 -3.47 -4.14
C VAL A 39 2.23 -2.84 -5.52
N ASP A 40 1.19 -2.18 -6.01
CA ASP A 40 1.16 -1.40 -7.25
C ASP A 40 1.64 0.05 -7.08
N ALA A 41 2.14 0.39 -5.88
CA ALA A 41 2.75 1.67 -5.54
C ALA A 41 4.08 1.49 -4.77
N VAL A 42 4.68 0.31 -4.84
CA VAL A 42 6.05 0.04 -4.39
C VAL A 42 6.86 -0.62 -5.50
N ALA A 43 8.15 -0.34 -5.59
CA ALA A 43 9.03 -1.04 -6.52
C ALA A 43 10.48 -1.11 -6.01
N SER A 44 11.31 -1.86 -6.71
CA SER A 44 12.76 -1.88 -6.56
C SER A 44 13.41 -1.91 -7.92
N ARG A 45 14.72 -1.64 -7.97
CA ARG A 45 15.46 -1.67 -9.24
C ARG A 45 15.40 -3.03 -9.93
N HIS A 46 15.49 -4.11 -9.17
CA HIS A 46 15.44 -5.47 -9.69
C HIS A 46 14.18 -6.20 -9.19
N ARG A 47 13.57 -6.96 -10.10
CA ARG A 47 12.36 -7.72 -9.82
C ARG A 47 12.55 -8.75 -8.70
N ILE A 48 13.70 -9.43 -8.66
CA ILE A 48 13.98 -10.42 -7.62
C ILE A 48 13.97 -9.79 -6.21
N ASP A 49 14.55 -8.60 -6.07
CA ASP A 49 14.59 -7.89 -4.79
C ASP A 49 13.17 -7.47 -4.36
N HIS A 50 12.36 -6.96 -5.30
CA HIS A 50 10.97 -6.60 -5.06
C HIS A 50 10.12 -7.82 -4.65
N ASP A 51 10.13 -8.89 -5.45
CA ASP A 51 9.29 -10.07 -5.25
C ASP A 51 9.64 -10.80 -3.94
N VAL A 52 10.93 -10.92 -3.62
CA VAL A 52 11.38 -11.54 -2.36
C VAL A 52 11.01 -10.68 -1.16
N ALA A 53 11.15 -9.35 -1.26
CA ALA A 53 10.76 -8.44 -0.20
C ALA A 53 9.25 -8.49 0.09
N LEU A 54 8.39 -8.48 -0.94
CA LEU A 54 6.94 -8.60 -0.75
C LEU A 54 6.57 -9.89 0.00
N ARG A 55 7.12 -11.05 -0.41
CA ARG A 55 6.91 -12.33 0.28
C ARG A 55 7.38 -12.29 1.73
N ARG A 56 8.51 -11.65 1.99
CA ARG A 56 9.04 -11.48 3.36
C ARG A 56 8.10 -10.65 4.22
N LEU A 57 7.57 -9.54 3.68
CA LEU A 57 6.67 -8.65 4.40
C LEU A 57 5.32 -9.29 4.68
N GLU A 58 4.76 -10.02 3.72
CA GLU A 58 3.55 -10.82 3.90
C GLU A 58 3.73 -11.85 5.03
N ASN A 59 4.81 -12.62 5.00
CA ASN A 59 5.13 -13.59 6.06
C ASN A 59 5.38 -12.94 7.43
N ALA A 60 5.78 -11.67 7.47
CA ALA A 60 5.96 -10.92 8.71
C ALA A 60 4.64 -10.36 9.28
N GLY A 61 3.53 -10.44 8.53
CA GLY A 61 2.21 -9.98 8.94
C GLY A 61 1.73 -8.69 8.27
N ALA A 62 2.43 -8.18 7.26
CA ALA A 62 1.91 -7.08 6.44
C ALA A 62 0.80 -7.58 5.51
N ILE A 63 -0.20 -6.74 5.28
CA ILE A 63 -1.29 -7.02 4.34
C ILE A 63 -0.90 -6.47 2.98
N LEU A 64 -0.62 -7.35 2.02
CA LEU A 64 -0.40 -6.94 0.63
C LEU A 64 -1.74 -6.65 -0.04
N THR A 65 -1.88 -5.45 -0.62
CA THR A 65 -3.09 -4.98 -1.28
C THR A 65 -2.73 -4.04 -2.43
N THR A 66 -3.71 -3.44 -3.10
CA THR A 66 -3.50 -2.46 -4.17
C THR A 66 -4.10 -1.11 -3.82
N THR A 67 -3.64 -0.02 -4.45
CA THR A 67 -4.21 1.30 -4.15
C THR A 67 -5.71 1.35 -4.40
N GLU A 68 -6.20 0.70 -5.46
CA GLU A 68 -7.64 0.67 -5.79
C GLU A 68 -8.45 -0.01 -4.67
N ALA A 69 -7.97 -1.15 -4.17
CA ALA A 69 -8.61 -1.86 -3.07
C ALA A 69 -8.65 -1.00 -1.79
N ILE A 70 -7.54 -0.36 -1.42
CA ILE A 70 -7.46 0.53 -0.25
C ILE A 70 -8.49 1.66 -0.35
N LEU A 71 -8.53 2.35 -1.49
CA LEU A 71 -9.39 3.51 -1.69
C LEU A 71 -10.88 3.16 -1.55
N PHE A 72 -11.30 2.01 -2.11
CA PHE A 72 -12.69 1.56 -1.98
C PHE A 72 -12.99 0.96 -0.61
N GLU A 73 -12.02 0.32 0.05
CA GLU A 73 -12.18 -0.20 1.42
C GLU A 73 -12.47 0.93 2.42
N TRP A 74 -11.84 2.10 2.26
CA TRP A 74 -12.18 3.29 3.05
C TRP A 74 -13.61 3.78 2.86
N CYS A 75 -14.18 3.63 1.66
CA CYS A 75 -15.56 4.01 1.40
C CYS A 75 -16.56 3.04 2.04
N ARG A 76 -16.23 1.74 2.15
CA ARG A 76 -17.09 0.63 2.61
C ARG A 76 -18.37 0.36 1.81
N SER A 77 -18.99 1.38 1.23
CA SER A 77 -20.18 1.30 0.37
C SER A 77 -20.07 2.32 -0.77
N ALA A 78 -20.77 2.04 -1.87
CA ALA A 78 -20.96 2.99 -2.97
C ALA A 78 -21.81 4.22 -2.56
N ASP A 79 -22.54 4.12 -1.45
CA ASP A 79 -23.33 5.22 -0.89
C ASP A 79 -22.49 6.23 -0.09
N HIS A 80 -21.19 5.94 0.13
CA HIS A 80 -20.31 6.84 0.87
C HIS A 80 -20.20 8.19 0.16
N PRO A 81 -20.28 9.34 0.86
CA PRO A 81 -20.25 10.66 0.22
C PRO A 81 -19.04 10.89 -0.69
N ALA A 82 -17.88 10.33 -0.33
CA ALA A 82 -16.64 10.43 -1.09
C ALA A 82 -16.50 9.39 -2.23
N PHE A 83 -17.43 8.44 -2.39
CA PHE A 83 -17.28 7.34 -3.34
C PHE A 83 -17.09 7.83 -4.78
N ARG A 84 -17.84 8.86 -5.19
CA ARG A 84 -17.73 9.42 -6.54
C ARG A 84 -16.35 10.03 -6.80
N GLU A 85 -15.79 10.71 -5.81
CA GLU A 85 -14.44 11.31 -5.88
C GLU A 85 -13.37 10.23 -5.93
N VAL A 86 -13.44 9.26 -5.02
CA VAL A 86 -12.53 8.10 -5.00
C VAL A 86 -12.56 7.34 -6.32
N ARG A 87 -13.76 7.07 -6.85
CA ARG A 87 -13.92 6.42 -8.16
C ARG A 87 -13.26 7.21 -9.27
N GLN A 88 -13.33 8.55 -9.23
CA GLN A 88 -12.67 9.39 -10.23
C GLN A 88 -11.15 9.23 -10.16
N CYS A 89 -10.54 9.28 -8.97
CA CYS A 89 -9.10 9.04 -8.80
C CYS A 89 -8.65 7.70 -9.38
N VAL A 90 -9.43 6.64 -9.19
CA VAL A 90 -9.15 5.31 -9.76
C VAL A 90 -9.21 5.30 -11.29
N LEU A 91 -10.18 5.99 -11.88
CA LEU A 91 -10.32 6.08 -13.33
C LEU A 91 -9.19 6.89 -13.96
N ASP A 92 -8.77 7.98 -13.34
CA ASP A 92 -7.70 8.84 -13.83
C ASP A 92 -6.38 8.05 -13.91
N ARG A 93 -6.04 7.29 -12.85
CA ARG A 93 -4.88 6.39 -12.83
C ARG A 93 -4.91 5.35 -13.96
N ARG A 94 -6.09 4.82 -14.31
CA ARG A 94 -6.21 3.83 -15.40
C ARG A 94 -5.91 4.44 -16.76
N GLY A 95 -6.20 5.72 -16.96
CA GLY A 95 -5.82 6.46 -18.17
C GLY A 95 -4.30 6.62 -18.31
N GLU A 96 -3.60 6.84 -17.20
CA GLU A 96 -2.14 6.94 -17.17
C GLU A 96 -1.44 5.60 -17.43
N ALA A 97 -1.87 4.53 -16.76
CA ALA A 97 -1.24 3.20 -16.86
C ALA A 97 -1.43 2.52 -18.24
N GLN A 98 -2.38 2.98 -19.05
CA GLN A 98 -2.66 2.47 -20.41
C GLN A 98 -1.94 3.25 -21.51
N SER A 99 -1.24 4.34 -21.17
CA SER A 99 -0.36 5.02 -22.13
C SER A 99 0.89 4.15 -22.33
N PRO A 100 1.25 3.75 -23.57
CA PRO A 100 2.47 3.00 -23.80
C PRO A 100 3.65 3.80 -23.23
N SER A 101 4.49 3.16 -22.42
CA SER A 101 5.79 3.73 -22.10
C SER A 101 6.49 4.04 -23.42
N ALA A 102 6.78 5.31 -23.66
CA ALA A 102 7.70 5.72 -24.71
C ALA A 102 9.10 5.12 -24.47
#